data_AF-A0A2Z6EY20-F1
#
_entry.id   AF-A0A2Z6EY20-F1
#
_cell.length_a   1.000
_cell.length_b   1.000
_cell.length_c   1.000
_cell.angle_alpha   90.00
_cell.angle_beta   90.00
_cell.angle_gamma   90.00
#
_symmetry.space_group_name_H-M   'P 1'
#
loop_
_entity.id
_entity.type
_entity.pdbx_description
1 polymer ?
#
loop_
_entity_poly.entity_id
_entity_poly.type
_entity_poly.pdbx_seq_one_letter_code
_entity_poly.pdbx_strand_id
1 'polypeptide(L)' 'MNTRKYMSLTKTSRVTAYRELSELVAKGCLAPTGKGGRSTSYEIIHPSYYDPHHSSAGS' A
#
# COMPACT_ATOMS: atom_id res chain seq x y z
N MET A 1 -5.38 1.27 -1.76
CA MET A 1 -4.74 2.58 -2.08
C MET A 1 -3.92 2.44 -3.35
N ASN A 2 -3.89 3.43 -4.25
CA ASN A 2 -2.99 3.43 -5.41
C ASN A 2 -2.41 4.84 -5.59
N THR A 3 -1.37 5.00 -6.41
CA THR A 3 -0.67 6.30 -6.57
C THR A 3 -1.61 7.41 -7.01
N ARG A 4 -2.56 7.12 -7.92
CA ARG A 4 -3.52 8.12 -8.40
C ARG A 4 -4.46 8.61 -7.29
N LYS A 5 -4.97 7.68 -6.47
CA LYS A 5 -5.83 8.00 -5.32
C LYS A 5 -5.05 8.79 -4.27
N TYR A 6 -3.80 8.39 -3.99
CA TYR A 6 -2.93 9.09 -3.04
C TYR A 6 -2.69 10.54 -3.44
N MET A 7 -2.33 10.78 -4.70
CA MET A 7 -2.13 12.12 -5.25
C MET A 7 -3.40 12.99 -5.17
N SER A 8 -4.58 12.42 -5.44
CA SER A 8 -5.85 13.16 -5.37
C SER A 8 -6.17 13.64 -3.95
N LEU A 9 -5.82 12.84 -2.94
CA LEU A 9 -6.05 13.11 -1.53
C LEU A 9 -5.03 14.10 -0.95
N THR A 10 -3.74 13.90 -1.26
CA THR A 10 -2.64 14.69 -0.68
C THR A 10 -2.24 15.90 -1.52
N LYS A 11 -2.78 16.01 -2.74
CA LYS A 11 -2.43 17.04 -3.74
C LYS A 11 -0.93 17.07 -4.07
N THR A 12 -0.26 15.94 -3.97
CA THR A 12 1.18 15.78 -4.25
C THR A 12 1.47 15.44 -5.71
N SER A 13 2.70 15.71 -6.14
CA SER A 13 3.20 15.27 -7.45
C SER A 13 3.32 13.75 -7.53
N ARG A 14 3.39 13.19 -8.74
CA ARG A 14 3.58 11.75 -8.93
C ARG A 14 4.88 11.24 -8.29
N VAL A 15 5.97 11.99 -8.43
CA VAL A 15 7.29 11.63 -7.88
C VAL A 15 7.25 11.63 -6.36
N THR A 16 6.64 12.67 -5.77
CA THR A 16 6.44 12.76 -4.31
C THR A 16 5.60 11.60 -3.81
N ALA A 17 4.46 11.32 -4.44
CA ALA A 17 3.57 10.23 -4.07
C ALA A 17 4.27 8.86 -4.13
N TYR A 18 5.13 8.61 -5.12
CA TYR A 18 5.91 7.36 -5.18
C TYR A 18 6.88 7.22 -4.01
N ARG A 19 7.60 8.28 -3.66
CA ARG A 19 8.53 8.28 -2.51
C ARG A 19 7.78 8.03 -1.22
N GLU A 20 6.70 8.78 -0.97
CA GLU A 20 5.92 8.65 0.26
C GLU A 20 5.27 7.27 0.39
N LEU A 21 4.71 6.73 -0.70
CA LEU A 21 4.17 5.36 -0.70
C LEU A 21 5.26 4.33 -0.38
N SER A 22 6.46 4.48 -0.94
CA SER A 22 7.60 3.60 -0.63
C SER A 22 8.03 3.71 0.83
N GLU A 23 8.06 4.93 1.39
CA GLU A 23 8.37 5.15 2.80
C GLU A 23 7.30 4.56 3.72
N LEU A 24 6.02 4.68 3.37
CA LEU A 24 4.92 4.09 4.12
C LEU A 24 4.97 2.55 4.09
N VAL A 25 5.42 1.96 2.99
CA VAL A 25 5.69 0.52 2.93
C VAL A 25 6.87 0.15 3.81
N ALA A 26 7.98 0.90 3.75
CA ALA A 26 9.15 0.66 4.59
C ALA A 26 8.84 0.81 6.09
N LYS A 27 7.92 1.71 6.44
CA LYS A 27 7.42 1.91 7.82
C LYS A 27 6.39 0.85 8.25
N GLY A 28 5.99 -0.06 7.38
CA GLY A 28 4.97 -1.07 7.66
C GLY A 28 3.55 -0.52 7.78
N CYS A 29 3.30 0.70 7.31
CA CYS A 29 1.95 1.29 7.28
C CYS A 29 1.14 0.83 6.06
N LEU A 30 1.83 0.48 4.97
CA LEU A 30 1.23 -0.03 3.73
C LEU A 30 1.88 -1.35 3.30
N ALA A 31 1.11 -2.22 2.67
CA ALA A 31 1.62 -3.42 2.00
C ALA A 31 1.19 -3.45 0.52
N PRO A 32 2.09 -3.72 -0.44
CA PRO A 32 1.69 -3.92 -1.83
C PRO A 32 0.85 -5.19 -1.95
N THR A 33 -0.27 -5.12 -2.65
CA THR A 33 -1.26 -6.22 -2.67
C THR A 33 -0.93 -7.35 -3.65
N GLY A 34 0.20 -7.26 -4.37
CA GLY A 34 0.67 -8.30 -5.30
C GLY A 34 -0.24 -8.60 -6.50
N LYS A 35 -1.46 -8.03 -6.55
CA LYS A 35 -2.42 -8.18 -7.67
C LYS A 35 -1.86 -7.46 -8.89
N GLY A 36 -1.06 -8.20 -9.66
CA GLY A 36 -0.38 -7.76 -10.87
C GLY A 36 -1.35 -7.17 -11.90
N GLY A 37 -1.02 -5.97 -12.36
CA GLY A 37 -1.74 -5.22 -13.38
C GLY A 37 -1.00 -3.92 -13.67
N ARG A 38 -1.56 -3.05 -14.51
CA ARG A 38 -0.96 -1.74 -14.88
C ARG A 38 -0.85 -0.73 -13.71
N SER A 39 -1.20 -1.13 -12.49
CA SER A 39 -1.25 -0.25 -11.32
C SER A 39 -0.94 -1.01 -10.04
N THR A 40 0.17 -0.67 -9.37
CA THR A 40 0.45 -1.16 -8.03
C THR A 40 -0.61 -0.63 -7.05
N SER A 41 -1.26 -1.55 -6.36
CA SER A 41 -2.19 -1.25 -5.28
C SER A 41 -1.56 -1.62 -3.95
N TYR A 42 -1.93 -0.85 -2.91
CA TYR A 42 -1.44 -0.97 -1.54
C TYR A 42 -2.62 -1.11 -0.60
N GLU A 43 -2.48 -1.94 0.43
CA GLU A 43 -3.41 -2.06 1.55
C GLU A 43 -2.87 -1.36 2.78
N ILE A 44 -3.77 -0.87 3.64
CA ILE A 44 -3.40 -0.21 4.89
C ILE A 44 -3.20 -1.28 5.94
N ILE A 45 -2.03 -1.29 6.57
CA ILE A 45 -1.73 -2.17 7.69
C ILE A 45 -2.17 -1.47 8.96
N HIS A 46 -3.12 -2.06 9.67
CA HIS A 46 -3.54 -1.58 10.98
C HIS A 46 -2.93 -2.48 12.06
N PRO A 47 -2.21 -1.95 13.06
CA PRO A 47 -1.51 -2.76 14.06
C PRO A 47 -2.45 -3.59 14.95
N SER A 48 -3.71 -3.18 15.13
CA SER A 48 -4.70 -4.00 15.86
C SER A 48 -5.32 -5.12 15.01
N TYR A 49 -4.91 -5.23 13.74
CA TYR A 49 -5.26 -6.29 12.80
C TYR A 49 -3.98 -6.99 12.30
N TYR A 50 -2.97 -7.09 13.16
CA TYR A 50 -1.83 -7.97 12.90
C TYR A 50 -2.14 -9.33 13.53
N ASP A 51 -2.81 -10.20 12.77
CA ASP A 51 -2.83 -11.62 13.06
C ASP A 51 -1.64 -12.29 12.33
N PRO A 52 -0.60 -12.73 13.06
CA PRO A 52 0.53 -13.44 12.45
C PRO A 52 0.14 -14.77 11.79
N HIS A 53 -1.10 -15.25 11.94
CA HIS A 53 -1.64 -16.46 11.30
C HIS A 53 -2.41 -16.23 10.00
N HIS A 54 -2.43 -15.04 9.39
CA HIS A 54 -2.96 -14.90 8.01
C HIS A 54 -2.00 -15.48 6.95
N SER A 55 -1.62 -16.75 7.14
CA SER A 55 -1.23 -17.66 6.08
C SER A 55 -2.48 -18.40 5.61
N SER A 56 -3.13 -17.87 4.58
CA SER A 56 -3.99 -18.64 3.70
C SER A 56 -3.72 -18.10 2.29
N ALA A 57 -2.83 -18.70 1.48
CA ALA A 57 -3.13 -19.96 0.79
C ALA A 57 -4.65 -20.05 0.60
N GLY A 58 -5.19 -19.48 -0.49
CA GLY A 58 -5.18 -20.26 -1.71
C GLY A 58 -5.99 -21.54 -1.46
N SER A 59 -7.31 -21.39 -1.39
CA SER A 59 -8.29 -22.47 -1.55
C SER A 59 -9.10 -22.18 -2.79
#